data_AF-A0A9E4E7S4-F1
#
_entry.id   AF-A0A9E4E7S4-F1
#
_cell.length_a   1.000
_cell.length_b   1.000
_cell.length_c   1.000
_cell.angle_alpha   90.00
_cell.angle_beta   90.00
_cell.angle_gamma   90.00
#
_symmetry.space_group_name_H-M   'P 1'
#
loop_
_entity.id
_entity.type
_entity.pdbx_description
1 polymer ?
#
loop_
_entity_poly.entity_id
_entity_poly.type
_entity_poly.pdbx_seq_one_letter_code
_entity_poly.pdbx_strand_id
1 'polypeptide(L)'
;MQTVEKPRRSVWMYGYESEEPTEEQRRAYAREMSARLGVDIRPPPKPRLEDLRLRPPRVTPPGTVAEFSFQDTYERALHSHGGYRERALLGRFPNPPDVVAHPRSEQELEAVLEWCSKGGYAVIPYGGGS
;
A
#
# COMPACT_ATOMS: atom_id res chain seq x y z
N MET A 1 4.85 13.79 23.58
CA MET A 1 4.21 13.88 22.25
C MET A 1 3.26 12.69 22.15
N GLN A 2 1.95 12.92 22.06
CA GLN A 2 1.00 11.81 21.91
C GLN A 2 1.05 11.33 20.45
N THR A 3 1.55 10.12 20.24
CA THR A 3 1.45 9.42 18.95
C THR A 3 0.00 9.00 18.77
N VAL A 4 -0.72 9.64 17.84
CA VAL A 4 -2.03 9.15 17.40
C VAL A 4 -1.78 7.96 16.50
N GLU A 5 -2.16 6.77 16.93
CA GLU A 5 -2.13 5.57 16.10
C GLU A 5 -3.10 5.77 14.93
N LYS A 6 -2.57 5.76 13.70
CA LYS A 6 -3.41 5.92 12.50
C LYS A 6 -3.98 4.55 12.10
N PRO A 7 -5.29 4.44 11.86
CA PRO A 7 -5.86 3.19 11.36
C PRO A 7 -5.22 2.78 10.03
N ARG A 8 -4.91 1.49 9.89
CA ARG A 8 -4.29 0.94 8.67
C ARG A 8 -5.25 1.03 7.50
N ARG A 9 -4.72 1.41 6.33
CA ARG A 9 -5.47 1.47 5.09
C ARG A 9 -5.46 0.12 4.40
N SER A 10 -6.53 -0.20 3.70
CA SER A 10 -6.54 -1.43 2.90
C SER A 10 -5.51 -1.35 1.76
N VAL A 11 -4.75 -2.43 1.58
CA VAL A 11 -3.79 -2.53 0.46
C VAL A 11 -4.46 -2.86 -0.87
N TRP A 12 -5.71 -3.33 -0.85
CA TRP A 12 -6.43 -3.78 -2.05
C TRP A 12 -7.73 -3.01 -2.29
N MET A 13 -8.36 -2.46 -1.25
CA MET A 13 -9.59 -1.68 -1.35
C MET A 13 -9.35 -0.18 -1.00
N TYR A 14 -10.35 0.68 -1.19
CA TYR A 14 -10.35 2.04 -0.66
C TYR A 14 -10.79 2.07 0.81
N GLY A 15 -10.23 2.96 1.62
CA GLY A 15 -10.60 3.09 3.05
C GLY A 15 -9.71 2.26 3.98
N TYR A 16 -10.23 1.88 5.14
CA TYR A 16 -9.45 1.24 6.19
C TYR A 16 -9.52 -0.29 6.15
N GLU A 17 -8.45 -0.95 6.59
CA GLU A 17 -8.40 -2.41 6.73
C GLU A 17 -9.51 -2.93 7.64
N SER A 18 -9.88 -2.15 8.66
CA SER A 18 -10.99 -2.45 9.59
C SER A 18 -12.38 -2.39 8.95
N GLU A 19 -12.51 -1.74 7.80
CA GLU A 19 -13.77 -1.57 7.07
C GLU A 19 -13.91 -2.60 5.94
N GLU A 20 -12.93 -3.50 5.78
CA GLU A 20 -12.95 -4.48 4.72
C GLU A 20 -14.15 -5.43 4.87
N PRO A 21 -14.86 -5.75 3.76
CA PRO A 21 -16.01 -6.62 3.85
C PRO A 21 -15.57 -8.02 4.28
N THR A 22 -16.34 -8.62 5.18
CA THR A 22 -16.10 -10.00 5.62
C THR A 22 -16.32 -10.96 4.45
N GLU A 23 -15.73 -12.14 4.54
CA GLU A 23 -15.94 -13.20 3.54
C GLU A 23 -17.43 -13.57 3.36
N GLU A 24 -18.22 -13.47 4.43
CA GLU A 24 -19.67 -13.68 4.35
C GLU A 24 -20.37 -12.57 3.56
N GLN A 25 -20.05 -11.30 3.84
CA GLN A 25 -20.60 -10.15 3.10
C GLN A 25 -20.24 -10.22 1.62
N ARG A 26 -18.99 -10.59 1.29
CA ARG A 26 -18.52 -10.76 -0.10
C ARG A 26 -19.29 -11.87 -0.82
N ARG A 27 -19.53 -13.00 -0.16
CA ARG A 27 -20.35 -14.10 -0.72
C ARG A 27 -21.82 -13.71 -0.87
N ALA A 28 -22.38 -12.97 0.08
CA ALA A 28 -23.76 -12.50 0.01
C ALA A 28 -23.97 -11.56 -1.18
N TYR A 29 -23.08 -10.58 -1.34
CA TYR A 29 -23.12 -9.65 -2.47
C TYR A 29 -22.94 -10.37 -3.82
N ALA A 30 -22.02 -11.35 -3.89
CA ALA A 30 -21.85 -12.15 -5.10
C ALA A 30 -23.13 -12.90 -5.49
N ARG A 31 -23.85 -13.51 -4.52
CA ARG A 31 -25.14 -14.18 -4.77
C ARG A 31 -26.20 -13.21 -5.30
N GLU A 32 -26.30 -12.02 -4.71
CA GLU A 32 -27.22 -10.96 -5.17
C GLU A 32 -26.92 -10.57 -6.63
N MET A 33 -25.64 -10.35 -6.94
CA MET A 33 -25.21 -9.99 -8.30
C MET A 33 -25.46 -11.13 -9.29
N SER A 34 -25.23 -12.38 -8.88
CA SER A 34 -25.52 -13.55 -9.73
C SER A 34 -27.00 -13.62 -10.10
N ALA A 35 -27.90 -13.42 -9.14
CA ALA A 35 -29.34 -13.41 -9.37
C ALA A 35 -29.76 -12.26 -10.29
N ARG A 36 -29.19 -11.06 -10.08
CA ARG A 36 -29.52 -9.86 -10.85
C ARG A 36 -29.04 -9.93 -12.31
N LEU A 37 -27.88 -10.54 -12.54
CA LEU A 37 -27.21 -10.56 -13.84
C LEU A 37 -27.40 -11.88 -14.61
N GLY A 38 -27.94 -12.92 -13.96
CA GLY A 38 -28.17 -14.23 -14.59
C GLY A 38 -26.87 -15.01 -14.89
N VAL A 39 -25.78 -14.71 -14.17
CA VAL A 39 -24.45 -15.33 -14.35
C VAL A 39 -23.88 -15.78 -13.01
N ASP A 40 -23.09 -16.87 -12.97
CA ASP A 40 -22.43 -17.32 -11.73
C ASP A 40 -21.24 -16.40 -11.39
N ILE A 41 -21.42 -15.52 -10.41
CA ILE A 41 -20.39 -14.64 -9.87
C ILE A 41 -19.88 -15.22 -8.54
N ARG A 42 -18.56 -15.34 -8.43
CA ARG A 42 -17.87 -15.74 -7.19
C ARG A 42 -16.89 -14.65 -6.78
N PRO A 43 -16.81 -14.28 -5.50
CA PRO A 43 -15.84 -13.31 -5.05
C PRO A 43 -14.42 -13.88 -5.25
N PRO A 44 -13.46 -13.10 -5.76
CA PRO A 44 -12.07 -13.54 -5.83
C PRO A 44 -11.49 -13.75 -4.42
N PRO A 45 -10.39 -14.48 -4.25
CA PRO A 45 -9.69 -14.50 -2.97
C PRO A 45 -9.29 -13.08 -2.56
N LYS A 46 -9.45 -12.75 -1.27
CA LYS A 46 -8.95 -11.48 -0.72
C LYS A 46 -7.42 -11.53 -0.70
N PRO A 47 -6.71 -10.52 -1.27
CA PRO A 47 -5.27 -10.40 -1.08
C PRO A 47 -4.96 -10.23 0.41
N ARG A 48 -4.16 -11.15 0.97
CA ARG A 48 -3.64 -11.03 2.32
C ARG A 48 -2.22 -10.50 2.29
N LEU A 49 -1.88 -9.64 3.24
CA LEU A 49 -0.58 -8.99 3.28
C LEU A 49 0.57 -10.01 3.35
N GLU A 50 0.39 -11.07 4.15
CA GLU A 50 1.36 -12.15 4.34
C GLU A 50 1.61 -12.99 3.07
N ASP A 51 0.66 -12.99 2.13
CA ASP A 51 0.76 -13.70 0.87
C ASP A 51 1.40 -12.84 -0.23
N LEU A 52 1.52 -11.53 -0.02
CA LEU A 52 2.14 -10.65 -1.00
C LEU A 52 3.63 -10.96 -1.11
N ARG A 53 4.06 -11.23 -2.35
CA ARG A 53 5.46 -11.45 -2.70
C ARG A 53 5.95 -10.26 -3.51
N LEU A 54 6.47 -9.27 -2.80
CA LEU A 54 7.14 -8.12 -3.42
C LEU A 54 8.59 -8.49 -3.72
N ARG A 55 9.14 -7.95 -4.81
CA ARG A 55 10.60 -7.96 -5.02
C ARG A 55 11.30 -7.36 -3.78
N PRO A 56 12.50 -7.83 -3.39
CA PRO A 56 13.26 -7.19 -2.32
C PRO A 56 13.56 -5.70 -2.63
N PRO A 57 13.66 -4.85 -1.60
CA PRO A 57 14.24 -3.53 -1.76
C PRO A 57 15.67 -3.60 -2.31
N ARG A 58 16.01 -2.68 -3.21
CA ARG A 58 17.33 -2.60 -3.87
C ARG A 58 18.25 -1.57 -3.22
N VAL A 59 17.73 -0.74 -2.34
CA VAL A 59 18.47 0.34 -1.66
C VAL A 59 18.13 0.33 -0.18
N THR A 60 19.04 0.84 0.64
CA THR A 60 18.88 0.94 2.10
C THR A 60 19.04 2.40 2.51
N PRO A 61 18.09 2.97 3.28
CA PRO A 61 18.20 4.35 3.76
C PRO A 61 19.35 4.47 4.77
N PRO A 62 20.16 5.55 4.72
CA PRO A 62 21.29 5.73 5.62
C PRO A 62 20.89 6.49 6.89
N GLY A 63 21.60 6.20 7.99
CA GLY A 63 21.62 7.03 9.20
C GLY A 63 20.23 7.48 9.67
N THR A 64 20.07 8.79 9.85
CA THR A 64 18.83 9.40 10.33
C THR A 64 17.65 9.22 9.37
N VAL A 65 17.89 9.10 8.05
CA VAL A 65 16.82 8.85 7.07
C VAL A 65 16.16 7.50 7.31
N ALA A 66 16.91 6.51 7.81
CA ALA A 66 16.36 5.19 8.13
C ALA A 66 15.32 5.22 9.25
N GLU A 67 15.39 6.18 10.18
CA GLU A 67 14.52 6.24 11.37
C GLU A 67 13.05 6.52 11.04
N PHE A 68 12.77 7.11 9.88
CA PHE A 68 11.43 7.42 9.40
C PHE A 68 11.17 6.83 8.01
N SER A 69 11.96 5.80 7.65
CA SER A 69 11.83 5.08 6.38
C SER A 69 11.45 3.62 6.60
N PHE A 70 10.63 3.10 5.71
CA PHE A 70 10.02 1.78 5.83
C PHE A 70 10.28 0.95 4.58
N GLN A 71 10.57 -0.32 4.80
CA GLN A 71 10.83 -1.30 3.74
C GLN A 71 9.99 -2.57 3.90
N ASP A 72 9.04 -2.58 4.83
CA ASP A 72 8.13 -3.69 5.04
C ASP A 72 7.12 -3.83 3.88
N THR A 73 6.49 -5.00 3.82
CA THR A 73 5.55 -5.34 2.76
C THR A 73 4.35 -4.40 2.71
N TYR A 74 3.85 -3.94 3.86
CA TYR A 74 2.64 -3.13 3.91
C TYR A 74 2.88 -1.74 3.34
N GLU A 75 3.90 -1.04 3.86
CA GLU A 75 4.22 0.31 3.39
C GLU A 75 4.50 0.31 1.89
N ARG A 76 5.28 -0.66 1.41
CA ARG A 76 5.62 -0.78 -0.01
C ARG A 76 4.43 -1.15 -0.88
N ALA A 77 3.56 -2.06 -0.44
CA ALA A 77 2.36 -2.42 -1.20
C ALA A 77 1.36 -1.25 -1.26
N LEU A 78 1.12 -0.58 -0.13
CA LEU A 78 0.19 0.55 -0.03
C LEU A 78 0.57 1.67 -1.01
N HIS A 79 1.86 2.01 -1.07
CA HIS A 79 2.40 3.11 -1.88
C HIS A 79 2.75 2.69 -3.33
N SER A 80 2.34 1.50 -3.77
CA SER A 80 2.55 1.05 -5.16
C SER A 80 1.48 1.53 -6.14
N HIS A 81 0.27 1.80 -5.66
CA HIS A 81 -0.88 2.16 -6.49
C HIS A 81 -1.64 3.33 -5.87
N GLY A 82 -1.99 4.33 -6.69
CA GLY A 82 -2.88 5.45 -6.33
C GLY A 82 -4.35 5.09 -6.54
N GLY A 83 -5.15 5.99 -7.11
CA GLY A 83 -6.60 5.79 -7.34
C GLY A 83 -7.01 4.57 -8.17
N TYR A 84 -6.10 3.98 -8.97
CA TYR A 84 -6.36 2.78 -9.78
C TYR A 84 -5.71 1.54 -9.13
N ARG A 85 -6.49 0.76 -8.38
CA ARG A 85 -5.98 -0.34 -7.52
C ARG A 85 -6.48 -1.72 -7.94
N GLU A 86 -7.00 -1.89 -9.16
CA GLU A 86 -7.47 -3.18 -9.67
C GLU A 86 -6.36 -4.23 -9.66
N ARG A 87 -5.12 -3.82 -9.89
CA ARG A 87 -3.94 -4.70 -9.77
C ARG A 87 -3.71 -5.14 -8.33
N ALA A 88 -3.95 -4.27 -7.35
CA ALA A 88 -3.84 -4.61 -5.94
C ALA A 88 -4.89 -5.65 -5.51
N LEU A 89 -6.12 -5.58 -6.06
CA LEU A 89 -7.15 -6.62 -5.91
C LEU A 89 -6.66 -8.01 -6.36
N LEU A 90 -5.77 -8.05 -7.33
CA LEU A 90 -5.17 -9.28 -7.87
C LEU A 90 -3.85 -9.65 -7.19
N GLY A 91 -3.44 -8.93 -6.13
CA GLY A 91 -2.15 -9.11 -5.47
C GLY A 91 -0.94 -8.75 -6.35
N ARG A 92 -1.13 -7.95 -7.41
CA ARG A 92 -0.10 -7.64 -8.41
C ARG A 92 0.59 -6.31 -8.11
N PHE A 93 1.86 -6.41 -7.74
CA PHE A 93 2.74 -5.29 -7.45
C PHE A 93 4.04 -5.43 -8.26
N PRO A 94 4.03 -5.11 -9.57
CA PRO A 94 5.18 -5.36 -10.43
C PRO A 94 6.38 -4.46 -10.11
N ASN A 95 6.12 -3.21 -9.69
CA ASN A 95 7.13 -2.20 -9.41
C ASN A 95 6.86 -1.51 -8.06
N PRO A 96 6.92 -2.23 -6.93
CA PRO A 96 6.75 -1.59 -5.64
C PRO A 96 7.91 -0.62 -5.38
N PRO A 97 7.72 0.47 -4.62
CA PRO A 97 8.81 1.30 -4.15
C PRO A 97 9.81 0.46 -3.33
N ASP A 98 11.07 0.88 -3.30
CA ASP A 98 12.10 0.22 -2.50
C ASP A 98 12.04 0.67 -1.04
N VAL A 99 11.74 1.95 -0.81
CA VAL A 99 11.67 2.60 0.49
C VAL A 99 10.49 3.57 0.48
N VAL A 100 9.77 3.65 1.59
CA VAL A 100 8.74 4.68 1.84
C VAL A 100 9.20 5.52 3.02
N ALA A 101 9.39 6.82 2.83
CA ALA A 101 9.79 7.74 3.90
C ALA A 101 8.60 8.57 4.37
N HIS A 102 8.47 8.75 5.69
CA HIS A 102 7.47 9.61 6.33
C HIS A 102 8.17 10.76 7.07
N PRO A 103 8.74 11.75 6.34
CA PRO A 103 9.37 12.91 6.97
C PRO A 103 8.34 13.73 7.76
N ARG A 104 8.76 14.23 8.92
CA ARG A 104 7.93 14.96 9.90
C ARG A 104 8.24 16.46 9.93
N SER A 105 9.31 16.86 9.24
CA SER A 105 9.75 18.26 9.11
C SER A 105 10.35 18.51 7.74
N GLU A 106 10.55 19.79 7.41
CA GLU A 106 11.25 20.19 6.19
C GLU A 106 12.69 19.67 6.17
N GLN A 107 13.37 19.63 7.31
CA GLN A 107 14.74 19.12 7.42
C GLN A 107 14.81 17.62 7.12
N GLU A 108 13.83 16.83 7.59
CA GLU A 108 13.76 15.40 7.26
C GLU A 108 13.44 15.18 5.78
N LEU A 109 12.58 16.02 5.19
CA LEU A 109 12.29 15.98 3.76
C LEU A 109 13.54 16.32 2.93
N GLU A 110 14.26 17.38 3.27
CA GLU A 110 15.52 17.76 2.63
C GLU A 110 16.56 16.63 2.71
N ALA A 111 16.69 15.97 3.86
CA ALA A 111 17.60 14.83 4.03
C ALA A 111 17.26 13.65 3.10
N VAL A 112 15.97 13.35 2.90
CA VAL A 112 15.53 12.32 1.93
C VAL A 112 15.89 12.74 0.51
N LEU A 113 15.55 13.98 0.14
CA LEU A 113 15.80 14.49 -1.22
C LEU A 113 17.29 14.55 -1.54
N GLU A 114 18.13 14.95 -0.58
CA GLU A 114 19.58 14.96 -0.72
C GLU A 114 20.14 13.54 -0.87
N TRP A 115 19.68 12.59 -0.06
CA TRP A 115 20.07 11.18 -0.18
C TRP A 115 19.69 10.61 -1.56
N CYS A 116 18.47 10.84 -2.01
CA CYS A 116 18.01 10.39 -3.32
C CYS A 116 18.78 11.05 -4.46
N SER A 117 19.07 12.35 -4.37
CA SER A 117 19.87 13.09 -5.34
C SER A 117 21.28 12.51 -5.47
N LYS A 118 21.97 12.28 -4.35
CA LYS A 118 23.32 11.67 -4.33
C LYS A 118 23.33 10.25 -4.88
N GLY A 119 22.27 9.47 -4.62
CA GLY A 119 22.14 8.09 -5.08
C GLY A 119 21.59 7.91 -6.50
N GLY A 120 21.11 8.98 -7.13
CA GLY A 120 20.39 8.89 -8.41
C GLY A 120 19.05 8.15 -8.30
N TYR A 121 18.39 8.21 -7.14
CA TYR A 121 17.13 7.52 -6.89
C TYR A 121 15.93 8.40 -7.26
N ALA A 122 14.91 7.78 -7.85
CA ALA A 122 13.64 8.47 -8.13
C ALA A 122 12.86 8.71 -6.84
N VAL A 123 12.29 9.91 -6.71
CA VAL A 123 11.40 10.30 -5.62
C VAL A 123 10.00 10.51 -6.18
N ILE A 124 9.01 9.86 -5.57
CA ILE A 124 7.60 9.98 -5.94
C ILE A 124 6.83 10.48 -4.72
N PRO A 125 6.43 11.76 -4.67
CA PRO A 125 5.61 12.28 -3.58
C PRO A 125 4.27 11.54 -3.49
N TYR A 126 3.85 11.21 -2.28
CA TYR A 126 2.61 10.48 -2.04
C TYR A 126 1.84 11.15 -0.89
N GLY A 127 0.60 11.57 -1.18
CA GLY A 127 -0.33 12.11 -0.19
C GLY A 127 -1.40 11.10 0.18
N GLY A 128 -2.64 11.35 -0.25
CA GLY A 128 -3.77 10.46 0.00
C GLY A 128 -3.84 9.22 -0.89
N GLY A 129 -3.09 9.16 -1.99
CA GLY A 129 -3.11 8.00 -2.92
C GLY A 129 -4.49 7.69 -3.51
N SER A 130 -5.40 8.67 -3.54
CA SER A 130 -6.73 8.59 -4.14
C SER A 130 -6.72 9.14 -5.57
#